data_AF-V4T4Z5-F1
#
_entry.id   AF-V4T4Z5-F1
#
_cell.length_a   1.000
_cell.length_b   1.000
_cell.length_c   1.000
_cell.angle_alpha   90.00
_cell.angle_beta   90.00
_cell.angle_gamma   90.00
#
_symmetry.space_group_name_H-M   'P 1'
#
loop_
_entity.id
_entity.type
_entity.pdbx_description
1 polymer ?
#
loop_
_entity_poly.entity_id
_entity_poly.type
_entity_poly.pdbx_seq_one_letter_code
_entity_poly.pdbx_strand_id
1 'polypeptide(L)'
;MDSKHNFFIDNLDQEEAWRLFKKMAGDYVENRKFKSTSTVVAKGCGGMPIALTTIARATRDKTVHEWKHALRELQTPSVVNFNGLPADAYSRIEQSFEYLKDEQLKKNFLLCSLMGNPIFTSDLFKYSTGLGIFQGVKKMEDAGNQLYALAYELKDCCLLLESGSTEQFSMHDVVRDVGISIAWRGQHIFLVKNEEVWELADKEALENCYAISIRDCLSYLQINIPENIFAGMRKLKVVDFTGMQLFCLPSSIDLLKILQTLCLDQCMLGDIAIMGKLKNLEILSINNSDIVQLPEALGQLTKLRLLDLTNCFQLRVIAPNVISCLSCSKELNIRHCFVEWDVQGCAGLDELMHLTRLAMLEIDVRNDNTLPKGFFSRKFEKFKISVGDVSGIPSEVSIEDWLRFSRPSFSIAIHETLRRLKLKLNSTTICSNKLQGIRNVEYLCLDKLQGVKNVLFELDTDGVTYSLQLTNLERICIDPLKVESFNELETIKVEYCVELSNIFLLSATNCLPRAERIAVIDCSNVEEIFAIGGEADVDNNNAMEEIEFDELRSLSLGNLPKLT
;
A
#
# COMPACT_ATOMS: atom_id res chain seq x y z
N MET A 1 -3.33 -24.24 -24.25
CA MET A 1 -3.61 -25.48 -23.51
C MET A 1 -3.27 -26.64 -24.43
N ASP A 2 -2.03 -27.15 -24.40
CA ASP A 2 -1.56 -28.30 -25.21
C ASP A 2 -0.67 -29.20 -24.35
N SER A 3 -1.24 -29.72 -23.25
CA SER A 3 -0.59 -30.70 -22.39
C SER A 3 -0.87 -32.10 -22.93
N LYS A 4 0.19 -32.91 -23.12
CA LYS A 4 0.07 -34.31 -23.58
C LYS A 4 -0.46 -35.27 -22.50
N HIS A 5 -0.45 -34.87 -21.22
CA HIS A 5 -0.90 -35.68 -20.11
C HIS A 5 -1.67 -34.83 -19.11
N ASN A 6 -2.99 -35.01 -19.06
CA ASN A 6 -3.83 -34.39 -18.04
C ASN A 6 -3.89 -35.33 -16.84
N PHE A 7 -3.52 -34.84 -15.66
CA PHE A 7 -3.72 -35.54 -14.39
C PHE A 7 -5.02 -35.03 -13.77
N PHE A 8 -6.01 -35.91 -13.66
CA PHE A 8 -7.26 -35.58 -12.98
C PHE A 8 -7.03 -35.68 -11.48
N ILE A 9 -7.37 -34.60 -10.78
CA ILE A 9 -7.42 -34.57 -9.32
C ILE A 9 -8.89 -34.72 -8.94
N ASP A 10 -9.24 -35.88 -8.37
CA ASP A 10 -10.58 -36.15 -7.87
C ASP A 10 -10.83 -35.46 -6.52
N ASN A 11 -12.10 -35.42 -6.11
CA ASN A 11 -12.48 -34.98 -4.76
C ASN A 11 -11.86 -35.89 -3.69
N LEU A 12 -11.68 -35.33 -2.50
CA LEU A 12 -11.17 -36.08 -1.35
C LEU A 12 -12.12 -37.22 -0.98
N ASP A 13 -11.54 -38.36 -0.59
CA ASP A 13 -12.34 -39.44 -0.02
C ASP A 13 -12.91 -39.05 1.36
N GLN A 14 -13.78 -39.88 1.93
CA GLN A 14 -14.43 -39.55 3.20
C GLN A 14 -13.46 -39.38 4.37
N GLU A 15 -12.37 -40.14 4.40
CA GLU A 15 -11.40 -40.09 5.47
C GLU A 15 -10.51 -38.85 5.34
N GLU A 16 -10.03 -38.55 4.13
CA GLU A 16 -9.28 -37.35 3.79
C GLU A 16 -10.12 -36.08 4.04
N ALA A 17 -11.37 -36.07 3.59
CA ALA A 17 -12.30 -34.96 3.79
C ALA A 17 -12.55 -34.70 5.28
N TRP A 18 -12.76 -35.76 6.07
CA TRP A 18 -12.96 -35.63 7.51
C TRP A 18 -11.69 -35.12 8.23
N ARG A 19 -10.51 -35.64 7.85
CA ARG A 19 -9.22 -35.18 8.40
C ARG A 19 -9.01 -33.69 8.10
N LEU A 20 -9.28 -33.24 6.87
CA LEU A 20 -9.21 -31.84 6.50
C LEU A 20 -10.21 -30.99 7.29
N PHE A 21 -11.48 -31.42 7.35
CA PHE A 21 -12.52 -30.73 8.10
C PHE A 21 -12.14 -30.54 9.57
N LYS A 22 -11.67 -31.61 10.24
CA LYS A 22 -11.22 -31.57 11.63
C LYS A 22 -10.04 -30.60 11.80
N LYS A 23 -9.06 -30.64 10.90
CA LYS A 23 -7.91 -29.72 10.93
C LYS A 23 -8.35 -28.26 10.90
N MET A 24 -9.40 -27.95 10.13
CA MET A 24 -9.89 -26.58 9.97
C MET A 24 -10.86 -26.14 11.07
N ALA A 25 -11.77 -27.00 11.50
CA ALA A 25 -12.74 -26.70 12.56
C ALA A 25 -12.13 -26.78 13.97
N GLY A 26 -11.09 -27.58 14.17
CA GLY A 26 -10.49 -27.85 15.49
C GLY A 26 -11.12 -29.07 16.19
N ASP A 27 -10.45 -29.55 17.25
CA ASP A 27 -10.75 -30.86 17.87
C ASP A 27 -12.12 -30.97 18.56
N TYR A 28 -12.76 -29.85 18.88
CA TYR A 28 -14.06 -29.87 19.57
C TYR A 28 -15.17 -30.53 18.75
N VAL A 29 -15.02 -30.62 17.42
CA VAL A 29 -15.98 -31.32 16.54
C VAL A 29 -16.04 -32.82 16.80
N GLU A 30 -15.08 -33.39 17.53
CA GLU A 30 -15.09 -34.80 17.96
C GLU A 30 -15.86 -35.03 19.27
N ASN A 31 -16.22 -33.97 19.98
CA ASN A 31 -17.05 -34.08 21.18
C ASN A 31 -18.38 -34.74 20.85
N ARG A 32 -18.87 -35.66 21.70
CA ARG A 32 -20.14 -36.39 21.51
C ARG A 32 -21.31 -35.47 21.15
N LYS A 33 -21.32 -34.23 21.65
CA LYS A 33 -22.38 -33.24 21.36
C LYS A 33 -22.38 -32.75 19.91
N PHE A 34 -21.23 -32.68 19.26
CA PHE A 34 -21.06 -32.11 17.92
C PHE A 34 -20.79 -33.17 16.85
N LYS A 35 -20.15 -34.29 17.21
CA LYS A 35 -19.65 -35.33 16.29
C LYS A 35 -20.69 -35.82 15.28
N SER A 36 -21.93 -36.05 15.70
CA SER A 36 -22.98 -36.50 14.79
C SER A 36 -23.32 -35.45 13.73
N THR A 37 -23.41 -34.17 14.13
CA THR A 37 -23.78 -33.07 13.23
C THR A 37 -22.62 -32.68 12.34
N SER A 38 -21.41 -32.55 12.88
CA SER A 38 -20.20 -32.19 12.12
C SER A 38 -19.86 -33.22 11.05
N THR A 39 -20.03 -34.52 11.33
CA THR A 39 -19.82 -35.59 10.33
C THR A 39 -20.80 -35.46 9.16
N VAL A 40 -22.07 -35.12 9.42
CA VAL A 40 -23.07 -34.94 8.36
C VAL A 40 -22.77 -33.70 7.54
N VAL A 41 -22.37 -32.60 8.18
CA VAL A 41 -21.97 -31.37 7.49
C VAL A 41 -20.78 -31.62 6.57
N ALA A 42 -19.72 -32.28 7.06
CA ALA A 42 -18.53 -32.61 6.28
C ALA A 42 -18.84 -33.51 5.07
N LYS A 43 -19.67 -34.56 5.27
CA LYS A 43 -20.13 -35.42 4.17
C LYS A 43 -20.90 -34.64 3.10
N GLY A 44 -21.69 -33.67 3.52
CA GLY A 44 -22.44 -32.81 2.61
C GLY A 44 -21.61 -31.82 1.79
N CYS A 45 -20.29 -31.70 2.04
CA CYS A 45 -19.39 -30.92 1.17
C CYS A 45 -18.85 -31.73 -0.02
N GLY A 46 -19.26 -33.00 -0.18
CA GLY A 46 -18.95 -33.80 -1.37
C GLY A 46 -17.47 -34.08 -1.61
N GLY A 47 -16.63 -33.98 -0.56
CA GLY A 47 -15.17 -34.15 -0.67
C GLY A 47 -14.43 -32.96 -1.29
N MET A 48 -15.12 -31.84 -1.56
CA MET A 48 -14.50 -30.66 -2.18
C MET A 48 -13.68 -29.86 -1.15
N PRO A 49 -12.36 -29.70 -1.34
CA PRO A 49 -11.50 -29.04 -0.35
C PRO A 49 -11.96 -27.62 0.02
N ILE A 50 -12.31 -26.78 -0.96
CA ILE A 50 -12.70 -25.39 -0.70
C ILE A 50 -14.01 -25.28 0.08
N ALA A 51 -15.00 -26.14 -0.20
CA ALA A 51 -16.27 -26.18 0.55
C ALA A 51 -16.08 -26.75 1.96
N LEU A 52 -15.18 -27.72 2.13
CA LEU A 52 -14.81 -28.27 3.44
C LEU A 52 -14.12 -27.24 4.32
N THR A 53 -13.11 -26.53 3.80
CA THR A 53 -12.32 -25.57 4.58
C THR A 53 -13.14 -24.35 4.98
N THR A 54 -13.90 -23.77 4.06
CA THR A 54 -14.76 -22.60 4.30
C THR A 54 -15.83 -22.89 5.36
N ILE A 55 -16.63 -23.96 5.20
CA ILE A 55 -17.69 -24.25 6.17
C ILE A 55 -17.13 -24.70 7.52
N ALA A 56 -16.02 -25.44 7.55
CA ALA A 56 -15.37 -25.85 8.79
C ALA A 56 -14.89 -24.65 9.60
N ARG A 57 -14.34 -23.62 8.93
CA ARG A 57 -13.95 -22.36 9.57
C ARG A 57 -15.16 -21.51 9.99
N ALA A 58 -16.16 -21.40 9.13
CA ALA A 58 -17.37 -20.61 9.42
C ALA A 58 -18.16 -21.14 10.64
N THR A 59 -18.13 -22.46 10.84
CA THR A 59 -18.79 -23.14 11.96
C THR A 59 -17.90 -23.27 13.20
N ARG A 60 -16.67 -22.73 13.14
CA ARG A 60 -15.73 -22.68 14.27
C ARG A 60 -16.34 -21.90 15.43
N ASP A 61 -16.23 -22.44 16.65
CA ASP A 61 -16.70 -21.82 17.89
C ASP A 61 -18.22 -21.57 17.99
N LYS A 62 -19.02 -22.15 17.08
CA LYS A 62 -20.49 -22.06 17.11
C LYS A 62 -21.13 -23.07 18.08
N THR A 63 -22.31 -22.73 18.60
CA THR A 63 -23.08 -23.58 19.49
C THR A 63 -23.76 -24.75 18.76
N VAL A 64 -24.12 -25.81 19.49
CA VAL A 64 -24.84 -26.97 18.92
C VAL A 64 -26.13 -26.56 18.20
N HIS A 65 -26.81 -25.52 18.67
CA HIS A 65 -28.04 -25.03 18.06
C HIS A 65 -27.78 -24.39 16.70
N GLU A 66 -26.73 -23.58 16.59
CA GLU A 66 -26.28 -22.98 15.32
C GLU A 66 -25.83 -24.06 14.33
N TRP A 67 -25.13 -25.10 14.79
CA TRP A 67 -24.78 -26.26 13.96
C TRP A 67 -26.01 -27.01 13.42
N LYS A 68 -27.06 -27.15 14.22
CA LYS A 68 -28.32 -27.79 13.78
C LYS A 68 -29.10 -26.90 12.81
N HIS A 69 -29.04 -25.58 12.99
CA HIS A 69 -29.61 -24.61 12.06
C HIS A 69 -28.89 -24.68 10.71
N ALA A 70 -27.56 -24.59 10.73
CA ALA A 70 -26.69 -24.75 9.57
C ALA A 70 -27.08 -26.00 8.77
N LEU A 71 -27.13 -27.15 9.44
CA LEU A 71 -27.45 -28.41 8.79
C LEU A 71 -28.82 -28.40 8.09
N ARG A 72 -29.83 -27.70 8.62
CA ARG A 72 -31.14 -27.58 7.96
C ARG A 72 -31.06 -26.73 6.70
N GLU A 73 -30.38 -25.59 6.77
CA GLU A 73 -30.18 -24.71 5.61
C GLU A 73 -29.38 -25.44 4.53
N LEU A 74 -28.39 -26.25 4.92
CA LEU A 74 -27.55 -27.06 4.03
C LEU A 74 -28.28 -28.18 3.30
N GLN A 75 -29.41 -28.62 3.84
CA GLN A 75 -30.28 -29.63 3.25
C GLN A 75 -31.37 -29.00 2.37
N THR A 76 -31.46 -27.66 2.36
CA THR A 76 -32.41 -26.94 1.52
C THR A 76 -31.82 -26.81 0.12
N PRO A 77 -32.53 -27.23 -0.94
CA PRO A 77 -32.00 -27.17 -2.31
C PRO A 77 -31.66 -25.73 -2.72
N SER A 78 -30.45 -25.50 -3.23
CA SER A 78 -30.10 -24.23 -3.88
C SER A 78 -30.87 -24.10 -5.20
N VAL A 79 -31.37 -22.90 -5.48
CA VAL A 79 -32.07 -22.56 -6.73
C VAL A 79 -31.07 -22.17 -7.83
N VAL A 80 -29.79 -21.95 -7.47
CA VAL A 80 -28.76 -21.43 -8.37
C VAL A 80 -27.80 -22.55 -8.78
N ASN A 81 -27.73 -22.85 -10.08
CA ASN A 81 -26.77 -23.77 -10.67
C ASN A 81 -25.72 -22.97 -11.47
N PHE A 82 -24.45 -23.11 -11.10
CA PHE A 82 -23.33 -22.59 -11.90
C PHE A 82 -22.78 -23.70 -12.81
N ASN A 83 -22.40 -23.34 -14.04
CA ASN A 83 -21.77 -24.31 -14.95
C ASN A 83 -20.45 -24.79 -14.35
N GLY A 84 -20.35 -26.09 -14.06
CA GLY A 84 -19.13 -26.71 -13.51
C GLY A 84 -19.04 -26.75 -11.99
N LEU A 85 -20.02 -26.21 -11.24
CA LEU A 85 -20.05 -26.27 -9.77
C LEU A 85 -21.32 -26.99 -9.27
N PRO A 86 -21.20 -28.02 -8.40
CA PRO A 86 -22.36 -28.62 -7.74
C PRO A 86 -23.12 -27.60 -6.87
N ALA A 87 -24.45 -27.59 -6.97
CA ALA A 87 -25.34 -26.66 -6.25
C ALA A 87 -25.16 -26.71 -4.71
N ASP A 88 -24.81 -27.89 -4.23
CA ASP A 88 -24.45 -28.22 -2.86
C ASP A 88 -23.15 -27.52 -2.41
N ALA A 89 -22.13 -27.44 -3.27
CA ALA A 89 -20.89 -26.70 -2.97
C ALA A 89 -21.12 -25.19 -2.89
N TYR A 90 -21.95 -24.65 -3.78
CA TYR A 90 -22.37 -23.25 -3.75
C TYR A 90 -23.05 -22.90 -2.43
N SER A 91 -24.05 -23.68 -2.02
CA SER A 91 -24.79 -23.46 -0.77
C SER A 91 -23.87 -23.48 0.47
N ARG A 92 -22.80 -24.27 0.47
CA ARG A 92 -21.82 -24.30 1.58
C ARG A 92 -21.06 -22.99 1.71
N ILE A 93 -20.62 -22.44 0.59
CA ILE A 93 -19.84 -21.22 0.58
C ILE A 93 -20.75 -20.02 0.88
N GLU A 94 -21.97 -20.01 0.34
CA GLU A 94 -22.98 -19.00 0.65
C GLU A 94 -23.30 -18.96 2.15
N GLN A 95 -23.45 -20.10 2.80
CA GLN A 95 -23.62 -20.13 4.25
C GLN A 95 -22.39 -19.66 5.02
N SER A 96 -21.19 -19.94 4.51
CA SER A 96 -19.96 -19.44 5.14
C SER A 96 -19.93 -17.91 5.15
N PHE A 97 -20.48 -17.26 4.11
CA PHE A 97 -20.73 -15.82 4.08
C PHE A 97 -21.77 -15.39 5.13
N GLU A 98 -22.88 -16.12 5.27
CA GLU A 98 -23.91 -15.75 6.25
C GLU A 98 -23.42 -15.80 7.70
N TYR A 99 -22.45 -16.67 8.00
CA TYR A 99 -21.82 -16.78 9.32
C TYR A 99 -20.82 -15.68 9.67
N LEU A 100 -20.46 -14.81 8.72
CA LEU A 100 -19.59 -13.66 8.99
C LEU A 100 -20.24 -12.76 10.05
N LYS A 101 -19.47 -12.44 11.09
CA LYS A 101 -19.98 -11.91 12.36
C LYS A 101 -20.54 -10.49 12.27
N ASP A 102 -20.06 -9.71 11.32
CA ASP A 102 -20.43 -8.30 11.19
C ASP A 102 -20.64 -7.87 9.73
N GLU A 103 -21.40 -6.78 9.59
CA GLU A 103 -21.76 -6.19 8.30
C GLU A 103 -20.58 -5.58 7.54
N GLN A 104 -19.51 -5.16 8.22
CA GLN A 104 -18.33 -4.59 7.57
C GLN A 104 -17.54 -5.70 6.86
N LEU A 105 -17.36 -6.84 7.53
CA LEU A 105 -16.72 -8.04 7.01
C LEU A 105 -17.50 -8.60 5.82
N LYS A 106 -18.84 -8.67 5.92
CA LYS A 106 -19.70 -9.04 4.79
C LYS A 106 -19.51 -8.09 3.60
N LYS A 107 -19.57 -6.77 3.81
CA LYS A 107 -19.37 -5.77 2.75
C LYS A 107 -17.98 -5.84 2.13
N ASN A 108 -16.94 -6.04 2.95
CA ASN A 108 -15.57 -6.14 2.47
C ASN A 108 -15.35 -7.42 1.64
N PHE A 109 -15.95 -8.55 2.05
CA PHE A 109 -15.97 -9.78 1.26
C PHE A 109 -16.65 -9.60 -0.11
N LEU A 110 -17.84 -8.99 -0.14
CA LEU A 110 -18.56 -8.73 -1.39
C LEU A 110 -17.75 -7.82 -2.30
N LEU A 111 -17.15 -6.77 -1.74
CA LEU A 111 -16.27 -5.87 -2.50
C LEU A 111 -15.06 -6.61 -3.07
N CYS A 112 -14.38 -7.45 -2.27
CA CYS A 112 -13.30 -8.32 -2.74
C CYS A 112 -13.74 -9.23 -3.91
N SER A 113 -14.95 -9.78 -3.83
CA SER A 113 -15.48 -10.70 -4.85
C SER A 113 -15.74 -9.99 -6.18
N LEU A 114 -16.27 -8.77 -6.11
CA LEU A 114 -16.58 -7.93 -7.27
C LEU A 114 -15.32 -7.35 -7.92
N MET A 115 -14.27 -7.13 -7.13
CA MET A 115 -12.98 -6.69 -7.64
C MET A 115 -12.32 -7.79 -8.49
N GLY A 116 -11.36 -7.40 -9.33
CA GLY A 116 -10.55 -8.36 -10.12
C GLY A 116 -9.80 -9.35 -9.23
N ASN A 117 -9.21 -10.38 -9.82
CA ASN A 117 -8.28 -11.28 -9.14
C ASN A 117 -6.94 -11.24 -9.91
N PRO A 118 -5.82 -10.80 -9.29
CA PRO A 118 -5.66 -10.44 -7.88
C PRO A 118 -6.40 -9.13 -7.49
N ILE A 119 -6.68 -9.00 -6.19
CA ILE A 119 -7.31 -7.82 -5.58
C ILE A 119 -6.21 -6.95 -5.00
N PHE A 120 -6.04 -5.74 -5.51
CA PHE A 120 -5.05 -4.81 -4.95
C PHE A 120 -5.55 -4.19 -3.65
N THR A 121 -4.70 -4.21 -2.61
CA THR A 121 -5.00 -3.63 -1.29
C THR A 121 -5.31 -2.13 -1.41
N SER A 122 -4.64 -1.44 -2.33
CA SER A 122 -4.85 -0.02 -2.62
C SER A 122 -6.27 0.29 -3.07
N ASP A 123 -6.75 -0.47 -4.06
CA ASP A 123 -8.11 -0.34 -4.56
C ASP A 123 -9.12 -0.70 -3.48
N LEU A 124 -8.89 -1.79 -2.75
CA LEU A 124 -9.82 -2.24 -1.72
C LEU A 124 -9.98 -1.19 -0.60
N PHE A 125 -8.89 -0.52 -0.22
CA PHE A 125 -8.89 0.59 0.73
C PHE A 125 -9.67 1.80 0.22
N LYS A 126 -9.40 2.25 -1.02
CA LYS A 126 -10.08 3.40 -1.63
C LYS A 126 -11.59 3.20 -1.67
N TYR A 127 -12.02 2.01 -2.12
CA TYR A 127 -13.43 1.65 -2.22
C TYR A 127 -14.09 1.50 -0.86
N SER A 128 -13.45 0.79 0.07
CA SER A 128 -13.99 0.58 1.42
C SER A 128 -14.18 1.90 2.16
N THR A 129 -13.22 2.83 2.00
CA THR A 129 -13.31 4.16 2.58
C THR A 129 -14.41 4.99 1.92
N GLY A 130 -14.45 5.02 0.59
CA GLY A 130 -15.47 5.78 -0.17
C GLY A 130 -16.90 5.30 0.06
N LEU A 131 -17.09 4.00 0.27
CA LEU A 131 -18.39 3.43 0.61
C LEU A 131 -18.77 3.63 2.09
N GLY A 132 -17.79 4.01 2.94
CA GLY A 132 -17.98 4.17 4.38
C GLY A 132 -18.12 2.82 5.10
N ILE A 133 -17.38 1.80 4.69
CA ILE A 133 -17.36 0.48 5.34
C ILE A 133 -16.73 0.56 6.74
N PHE A 134 -15.68 1.36 6.90
CA PHE A 134 -14.99 1.56 8.18
C PHE A 134 -15.79 2.45 9.13
N GLN A 135 -16.49 1.85 10.10
CA GLN A 135 -17.30 2.61 11.07
C GLN A 135 -16.44 3.10 12.24
N GLY A 136 -16.72 4.31 12.73
CA GLY A 136 -16.07 4.89 13.92
C GLY A 136 -14.65 5.42 13.67
N VAL A 137 -14.14 5.30 12.44
CA VAL A 137 -12.78 5.71 12.08
C VAL A 137 -12.71 7.19 11.71
N LYS A 138 -11.82 7.92 12.39
CA LYS A 138 -11.53 9.33 12.11
C LYS A 138 -10.21 9.56 11.37
N LYS A 139 -9.22 8.68 11.56
CA LYS A 139 -7.91 8.76 10.89
C LYS A 139 -7.84 7.79 9.70
N MET A 140 -7.06 8.13 8.67
CA MET A 140 -6.86 7.23 7.52
C MET A 140 -6.07 5.97 7.90
N GLU A 141 -5.09 6.11 8.79
CA GLU A 141 -4.33 4.97 9.32
C GLU A 141 -5.21 3.93 10.02
N ASP A 142 -6.14 4.36 10.88
CA ASP A 142 -7.06 3.45 11.57
C ASP A 142 -7.93 2.68 10.56
N ALA A 143 -8.32 3.32 9.45
CA ALA A 143 -9.05 2.65 8.35
C ALA A 143 -8.16 1.61 7.65
N GLY A 144 -6.87 1.90 7.47
CA GLY A 144 -5.90 0.94 6.91
C GLY A 144 -5.71 -0.27 7.83
N ASN A 145 -5.55 -0.04 9.13
CA ASN A 145 -5.44 -1.10 10.13
C ASN A 145 -6.70 -1.96 10.18
N GLN A 146 -7.88 -1.33 10.12
CA GLN A 146 -9.16 -2.03 10.08
C GLN A 146 -9.31 -2.86 8.80
N LEU A 147 -8.86 -2.36 7.64
CA LEU A 147 -8.86 -3.13 6.40
C LEU A 147 -8.06 -4.43 6.54
N TYR A 148 -6.85 -4.36 7.07
CA TYR A 148 -6.04 -5.56 7.27
C TYR A 148 -6.63 -6.53 8.27
N ALA A 149 -7.24 -6.03 9.35
CA ALA A 149 -7.95 -6.87 10.30
C ALA A 149 -9.11 -7.63 9.63
N LEU A 150 -9.91 -6.94 8.81
CA LEU A 150 -10.99 -7.56 8.03
C LEU A 150 -10.43 -8.59 7.02
N ALA A 151 -9.38 -8.23 6.28
CA ALA A 151 -8.75 -9.13 5.32
C ALA A 151 -8.16 -10.38 5.98
N TYR A 152 -7.55 -10.23 7.16
CA TYR A 152 -7.03 -11.34 7.96
C TYR A 152 -8.16 -12.25 8.44
N GLU A 153 -9.28 -11.70 8.91
CA GLU A 153 -10.43 -12.51 9.30
C GLU A 153 -11.05 -13.26 8.10
N LEU A 154 -11.10 -12.65 6.92
CA LEU A 154 -11.53 -13.35 5.69
C LEU A 154 -10.56 -14.47 5.29
N LYS A 155 -9.25 -14.30 5.50
CA LYS A 155 -8.25 -15.36 5.31
C LYS A 155 -8.45 -16.51 6.31
N ASP A 156 -8.68 -16.19 7.57
CA ASP A 156 -8.95 -17.19 8.62
C ASP A 156 -10.26 -17.95 8.35
N CYS A 157 -11.25 -17.31 7.73
CA CYS A 157 -12.49 -17.94 7.22
C CYS A 157 -12.28 -18.75 5.92
N CYS A 158 -11.07 -18.78 5.35
CA CYS A 158 -10.76 -19.38 4.05
C CYS A 158 -11.55 -18.79 2.86
N LEU A 159 -12.04 -17.55 3.00
CA LEU A 159 -12.72 -16.80 1.95
C LEU A 159 -11.73 -15.97 1.12
N LEU A 160 -10.58 -15.60 1.71
CA LEU A 160 -9.41 -15.11 0.99
C LEU A 160 -8.28 -16.13 1.11
N LEU A 161 -7.43 -16.17 0.08
CA LEU A 161 -6.25 -17.03 0.04
C LEU A 161 -5.09 -16.39 0.81
N GLU A 162 -4.25 -17.24 1.38
CA GLU A 162 -2.96 -16.80 1.91
C GLU A 162 -2.05 -16.37 0.77
N SER A 163 -1.46 -15.18 0.91
CA SER A 163 -0.48 -14.63 -0.01
C SER A 163 0.73 -14.17 0.79
N GLY A 164 1.93 -14.38 0.24
CA GLY A 164 3.16 -13.83 0.81
C GLY A 164 3.33 -12.32 0.57
N SER A 165 2.35 -11.67 -0.08
CA SER A 165 2.36 -10.24 -0.39
C SER A 165 1.24 -9.54 0.38
N THR A 166 1.56 -8.39 0.96
CA THR A 166 0.59 -7.50 1.60
C THR A 166 -0.10 -6.56 0.61
N GLU A 167 0.39 -6.49 -0.64
CA GLU A 167 -0.09 -5.58 -1.68
C GLU A 167 -1.30 -6.13 -2.44
N GLN A 168 -1.45 -7.44 -2.44
CA GLN A 168 -2.53 -8.11 -3.13
C GLN A 168 -3.10 -9.26 -2.33
N PHE A 169 -4.42 -9.35 -2.39
CA PHE A 169 -5.17 -10.51 -1.95
C PHE A 169 -5.60 -11.33 -3.15
N SER A 170 -5.93 -12.59 -2.91
CA SER A 170 -6.50 -13.46 -3.93
C SER A 170 -7.68 -14.21 -3.35
N MET A 171 -8.65 -14.50 -4.21
CA MET A 171 -9.83 -15.27 -3.85
C MET A 171 -9.89 -16.50 -4.76
N HIS A 172 -10.39 -17.62 -4.23
CA HIS A 172 -10.68 -18.79 -5.05
C HIS A 172 -11.82 -18.43 -6.03
N ASP A 173 -11.73 -18.87 -7.28
CA ASP A 173 -12.72 -18.59 -8.33
C ASP A 173 -14.16 -18.95 -7.90
N VAL A 174 -14.38 -20.15 -7.36
CA VAL A 174 -15.67 -20.60 -6.80
C VAL A 174 -16.19 -19.67 -5.70
N VAL A 175 -15.32 -19.25 -4.76
CA VAL A 175 -15.71 -18.34 -3.68
C VAL A 175 -16.09 -16.97 -4.23
N ARG A 176 -15.35 -16.51 -5.23
CA ARG A 176 -15.60 -15.26 -5.93
C ARG A 176 -16.93 -15.29 -6.67
N ASP A 177 -17.24 -16.35 -7.40
CA ASP A 177 -18.50 -16.51 -8.13
C ASP A 177 -19.69 -16.53 -7.18
N VAL A 178 -19.55 -17.20 -6.04
CA VAL A 178 -20.55 -17.17 -4.95
C VAL A 178 -20.73 -15.75 -4.42
N GLY A 179 -19.64 -15.05 -4.11
CA GLY A 179 -19.69 -13.67 -3.61
C GLY A 179 -20.31 -12.68 -4.61
N ILE A 180 -19.98 -12.80 -5.90
CA ILE A 180 -20.60 -12.03 -6.98
C ILE A 180 -22.12 -12.30 -6.98
N SER A 181 -22.52 -13.56 -6.96
CA SER A 181 -23.93 -13.95 -6.97
C SER A 181 -24.73 -13.43 -5.77
N ILE A 182 -24.12 -13.38 -4.58
CA ILE A 182 -24.72 -12.79 -3.39
C ILE A 182 -24.87 -11.27 -3.57
N ALA A 183 -23.83 -10.59 -4.05
CA ALA A 183 -23.85 -9.13 -4.26
C ALA A 183 -24.99 -8.70 -5.20
N TRP A 184 -25.17 -9.42 -6.33
CA TRP A 184 -26.25 -9.15 -7.29
C TRP A 184 -27.66 -9.34 -6.71
N ARG A 185 -27.86 -10.29 -5.79
CA ARG A 185 -29.17 -10.55 -5.16
C ARG A 185 -29.49 -9.59 -4.02
N GLY A 186 -28.48 -9.12 -3.29
CA GLY A 186 -28.66 -8.38 -2.02
C GLY A 186 -28.88 -6.88 -2.11
N GLN A 187 -28.96 -6.27 -3.31
CA GLN A 187 -28.87 -4.79 -3.48
C GLN A 187 -27.61 -4.17 -2.85
N HIS A 188 -26.59 -5.00 -2.59
CA HIS A 188 -25.39 -4.61 -1.86
C HIS A 188 -24.29 -4.27 -2.86
N ILE A 189 -23.98 -2.98 -2.98
CA ILE A 189 -22.76 -2.46 -3.62
C ILE A 189 -22.64 -2.99 -5.06
N PHE A 190 -23.48 -2.49 -5.97
CA PHE A 190 -23.21 -2.72 -7.39
C PHE A 190 -21.86 -2.10 -7.73
N LEU A 191 -21.00 -2.91 -8.35
CA LEU A 191 -19.76 -2.53 -9.02
C LEU A 191 -19.94 -2.97 -10.48
N VAL A 192 -20.15 -2.03 -11.38
CA VAL A 192 -20.25 -2.33 -12.82
C VAL A 192 -18.84 -2.41 -13.40
N LYS A 193 -18.49 -3.50 -14.09
CA LYS A 193 -17.21 -3.70 -14.79
C LYS A 193 -17.41 -3.96 -16.30
N ASN A 194 -16.92 -3.02 -17.12
CA ASN A 194 -16.68 -3.03 -18.57
C ASN A 194 -17.82 -3.42 -19.56
N GLU A 195 -17.56 -3.17 -20.86
CA GLU A 195 -18.46 -2.85 -21.99
C GLU A 195 -19.78 -3.62 -22.18
N GLU A 196 -19.90 -4.88 -21.79
CA GLU A 196 -21.14 -5.64 -21.99
C GLU A 196 -22.27 -5.24 -21.02
N VAL A 197 -21.97 -4.47 -19.97
CA VAL A 197 -22.94 -4.17 -18.91
C VAL A 197 -23.83 -2.97 -19.23
N TRP A 198 -23.43 -2.02 -20.08
CA TRP A 198 -24.24 -0.80 -20.30
C TRP A 198 -25.53 -1.05 -21.07
N GLU A 199 -25.52 -2.04 -21.97
CA GLU A 199 -26.73 -2.46 -22.70
C GLU A 199 -27.62 -3.41 -21.88
N LEU A 200 -27.06 -4.06 -20.85
CA LEU A 200 -27.73 -5.04 -19.98
C LEU A 200 -28.14 -4.49 -18.61
N ALA A 201 -27.64 -3.33 -18.20
CA ALA A 201 -27.91 -2.76 -16.88
C ALA A 201 -29.32 -2.14 -16.83
N ASP A 202 -30.17 -2.69 -15.97
CA ASP A 202 -31.46 -2.10 -15.62
C ASP A 202 -31.26 -0.67 -15.08
N LYS A 203 -32.05 0.27 -15.59
CA LYS A 203 -32.02 1.67 -15.17
C LYS A 203 -32.27 1.82 -13.67
N GLU A 204 -33.13 0.97 -13.09
CA GLU A 204 -33.38 0.96 -11.65
C GLU A 204 -32.14 0.51 -10.85
N ALA A 205 -31.35 -0.43 -11.39
CA ALA A 205 -30.11 -0.87 -10.75
C ALA A 205 -29.05 0.25 -10.76
N LEU A 206 -28.94 1.00 -11.86
CA LEU A 206 -28.03 2.14 -11.97
C LEU A 206 -28.43 3.31 -11.04
N GLU A 207 -29.72 3.59 -10.89
CA GLU A 207 -30.21 4.61 -9.93
C GLU A 207 -29.92 4.23 -8.47
N ASN A 208 -29.81 2.93 -8.17
CA ASN A 208 -29.51 2.40 -6.84
C ASN A 208 -28.04 2.07 -6.61
N CYS A 209 -27.16 2.41 -7.56
CA CYS A 209 -25.75 2.08 -7.52
C CYS A 209 -24.94 2.99 -6.58
N TYR A 210 -23.99 2.40 -5.84
CA TYR A 210 -23.09 3.09 -4.91
C TYR A 210 -21.63 3.15 -5.39
N ALA A 211 -21.21 2.25 -6.30
CA ALA A 211 -19.87 2.23 -6.87
C ALA A 211 -19.88 1.86 -8.37
N ILE A 212 -19.04 2.49 -9.19
CA ILE A 212 -18.84 2.07 -10.59
C ILE A 212 -17.35 1.95 -10.85
N SER A 213 -16.94 0.91 -11.58
CA SER A 213 -15.57 0.70 -12.00
C SER A 213 -15.47 0.34 -13.48
N ILE A 214 -15.27 1.36 -14.30
CA ILE A 214 -15.05 1.20 -15.72
C ILE A 214 -13.53 1.08 -15.91
N ARG A 215 -13.05 -0.16 -16.05
CA ARG A 215 -11.63 -0.43 -16.28
C ARG A 215 -11.42 -1.04 -17.64
N ASP A 216 -10.48 -0.50 -18.40
CA ASP A 216 -9.94 -1.16 -19.56
C ASP A 216 -8.88 -2.18 -19.13
N CYS A 217 -9.07 -3.44 -19.50
CA CYS A 217 -8.18 -4.54 -19.11
C CYS A 217 -7.42 -5.16 -20.29
N LEU A 218 -7.80 -4.89 -21.55
CA LEU A 218 -7.36 -5.73 -22.67
C LEU A 218 -6.89 -4.99 -23.93
N SER A 219 -7.12 -3.70 -24.06
CA SER A 219 -6.53 -2.90 -25.14
C SER A 219 -7.02 -1.50 -24.93
N TYR A 220 -6.12 -0.52 -24.75
CA TYR A 220 -6.33 0.94 -24.63
C TYR A 220 -7.26 1.50 -25.72
N LEU A 221 -8.48 1.03 -25.74
CA LEU A 221 -9.51 1.38 -26.68
C LEU A 221 -10.05 2.70 -26.17
N GLN A 222 -10.22 3.63 -27.10
CA GLN A 222 -10.85 4.89 -26.83
C GLN A 222 -12.34 4.63 -26.53
N ILE A 223 -12.66 4.26 -25.30
CA ILE A 223 -14.04 4.10 -24.85
C ILE A 223 -14.59 5.51 -24.61
N ASN A 224 -15.46 5.94 -25.53
CA ASN A 224 -16.12 7.23 -25.38
C ASN A 224 -17.24 7.10 -24.34
N ILE A 225 -17.00 7.60 -23.13
CA ILE A 225 -17.98 7.58 -22.06
C ILE A 225 -19.08 8.61 -22.38
N PRO A 226 -20.37 8.22 -22.42
CA PRO A 226 -21.45 9.15 -22.70
C PRO A 226 -21.48 10.33 -21.70
N GLU A 227 -21.65 11.54 -22.22
CA GLU A 227 -21.70 12.79 -21.43
C GLU A 227 -22.71 12.75 -20.27
N ASN A 228 -23.82 12.05 -20.46
CA ASN A 228 -24.93 11.92 -19.52
C ASN A 228 -24.95 10.59 -18.74
N ILE A 229 -23.86 9.81 -18.73
CA ILE A 229 -23.82 8.47 -18.09
C ILE A 229 -24.25 8.48 -16.63
N PHE A 230 -23.95 9.56 -15.89
CA PHE A 230 -24.28 9.67 -14.47
C PHE A 230 -25.66 10.27 -14.18
N ALA A 231 -26.48 10.49 -15.21
CA ALA A 231 -27.83 10.99 -15.05
C ALA A 231 -28.68 10.00 -14.23
N GLY A 232 -29.19 10.46 -13.08
CA GLY A 232 -30.03 9.64 -12.18
C GLY A 232 -29.25 8.86 -11.11
N MET A 233 -27.92 8.77 -11.21
CA MET A 233 -27.05 8.02 -10.30
C MET A 233 -26.74 8.74 -8.99
N ARG A 234 -27.78 9.18 -8.27
CA ARG A 234 -27.66 10.11 -7.13
C ARG A 234 -27.07 9.49 -5.87
N LYS A 235 -26.95 8.16 -5.81
CA LYS A 235 -26.40 7.39 -4.66
C LYS A 235 -24.91 7.04 -4.82
N LEU A 236 -24.31 7.39 -5.95
CA LEU A 236 -22.95 6.99 -6.29
C LEU A 236 -21.92 7.69 -5.39
N LYS A 237 -21.12 6.89 -4.69
CA LYS A 237 -20.06 7.34 -3.77
C LYS A 237 -18.67 7.07 -4.30
N VAL A 238 -18.51 6.04 -5.14
CA VAL A 238 -17.23 5.63 -5.71
C VAL A 238 -17.34 5.56 -7.23
N VAL A 239 -16.42 6.22 -7.92
CA VAL A 239 -16.24 6.11 -9.38
C VAL A 239 -14.79 5.79 -9.65
N ASP A 240 -14.56 4.79 -10.47
CA ASP A 240 -13.24 4.36 -10.87
C ASP A 240 -13.18 4.19 -12.38
N PHE A 241 -12.26 4.91 -13.01
CA PHE A 241 -11.96 4.86 -14.43
C PHE A 241 -10.55 4.32 -14.71
N THR A 242 -9.99 3.52 -13.80
CA THR A 242 -8.60 3.05 -13.90
C THR A 242 -8.30 2.42 -15.25
N GLY A 243 -7.23 2.86 -15.91
CA GLY A 243 -6.78 2.35 -17.21
C GLY A 243 -7.46 2.98 -18.43
N MET A 244 -8.34 3.98 -18.24
CA MET A 244 -9.12 4.57 -19.33
C MET A 244 -8.39 5.72 -20.04
N GLN A 245 -8.69 5.90 -21.32
CA GLN A 245 -8.27 7.08 -22.08
C GLN A 245 -9.38 8.15 -22.07
N LEU A 246 -9.22 9.20 -21.28
CA LEU A 246 -10.22 10.23 -21.03
C LEU A 246 -9.73 11.60 -21.54
N PHE A 247 -10.22 12.05 -22.69
CA PHE A 247 -9.99 13.42 -23.18
C PHE A 247 -10.60 14.47 -22.25
N CYS A 248 -11.73 14.14 -21.64
CA CYS A 248 -12.38 14.90 -20.58
C CYS A 248 -13.22 13.95 -19.73
N LEU A 249 -13.51 14.36 -18.50
CA LEU A 249 -14.53 13.68 -17.70
C LEU A 249 -15.92 14.07 -18.22
N PRO A 250 -16.89 13.14 -18.24
CA PRO A 250 -18.25 13.45 -18.72
C PRO A 250 -18.87 14.55 -17.86
N SER A 251 -19.55 15.51 -18.49
CA SER A 251 -20.14 16.66 -17.82
C SER A 251 -21.10 16.29 -16.69
N SER A 252 -21.85 15.18 -16.84
CA SER A 252 -22.74 14.66 -15.79
C SER A 252 -22.04 14.23 -14.49
N ILE A 253 -20.71 14.12 -14.46
CA ILE A 253 -19.96 13.86 -13.21
C ILE A 253 -20.26 14.95 -12.17
N ASP A 254 -20.57 16.17 -12.60
CA ASP A 254 -20.90 17.26 -11.68
C ASP A 254 -22.24 17.07 -10.95
N LEU A 255 -23.09 16.13 -11.39
CA LEU A 255 -24.33 15.75 -10.73
C LEU A 255 -24.08 14.86 -9.50
N LEU A 256 -22.90 14.23 -9.41
CA LEU A 256 -22.53 13.32 -8.32
C LEU A 256 -22.15 14.08 -7.04
N LYS A 257 -23.12 14.78 -6.47
CA LYS A 257 -22.89 15.68 -5.32
C LYS A 257 -22.40 14.96 -4.07
N ILE A 258 -22.61 13.66 -3.93
CA ILE A 258 -22.20 12.86 -2.77
C ILE A 258 -20.97 11.99 -3.03
N LEU A 259 -20.32 12.14 -4.20
CA LEU A 259 -19.16 11.34 -4.55
C LEU A 259 -18.03 11.54 -3.52
N GLN A 260 -17.52 10.44 -2.97
CA GLN A 260 -16.47 10.43 -1.94
C GLN A 260 -15.13 9.96 -2.51
N THR A 261 -15.14 9.10 -3.54
CA THR A 261 -13.93 8.55 -4.15
C THR A 261 -13.98 8.63 -5.67
N LEU A 262 -12.91 9.17 -6.26
CA LEU A 262 -12.67 9.17 -7.70
C LEU A 262 -11.28 8.59 -7.98
N CYS A 263 -11.24 7.51 -8.75
CA CYS A 263 -10.00 6.88 -9.19
C CYS A 263 -9.83 7.08 -10.71
N LEU A 264 -8.69 7.64 -11.09
CA LEU A 264 -8.24 7.94 -12.45
C LEU A 264 -6.83 7.40 -12.63
N ASP A 265 -6.55 6.22 -12.06
CA ASP A 265 -5.21 5.64 -12.08
C ASP A 265 -4.91 5.06 -13.45
N GLN A 266 -3.65 5.15 -13.91
CA GLN A 266 -3.21 4.62 -15.20
C GLN A 266 -4.03 5.18 -16.38
N CYS A 267 -4.50 6.41 -16.27
CA CYS A 267 -5.34 7.05 -17.28
C CYS A 267 -4.51 7.98 -18.18
N MET A 268 -4.99 8.14 -19.41
CA MET A 268 -4.66 9.31 -20.22
C MET A 268 -5.71 10.39 -19.95
N LEU A 269 -5.29 11.59 -19.52
CA LEU A 269 -6.16 12.64 -19.00
C LEU A 269 -5.97 13.95 -19.77
N GLY A 270 -7.05 14.46 -20.37
CA GLY A 270 -7.11 15.84 -20.86
C GLY A 270 -7.54 16.83 -19.78
N ASP A 271 -8.62 17.58 -20.01
CA ASP A 271 -9.09 18.56 -19.03
C ASP A 271 -9.84 17.91 -17.86
N ILE A 272 -9.30 18.11 -16.65
CA ILE A 272 -9.84 17.59 -15.40
C ILE A 272 -10.36 18.69 -14.46
N ALA A 273 -10.46 19.95 -14.92
CA ALA A 273 -10.90 21.07 -14.08
C ALA A 273 -12.31 20.90 -13.50
N ILE A 274 -13.18 20.13 -14.18
CA ILE A 274 -14.53 19.81 -13.72
C ILE A 274 -14.55 19.12 -12.34
N MET A 275 -13.48 18.43 -11.96
CA MET A 275 -13.36 17.81 -10.63
C MET A 275 -13.54 18.82 -9.49
N GLY A 276 -13.19 20.10 -9.69
CA GLY A 276 -13.40 21.16 -8.70
C GLY A 276 -14.87 21.37 -8.28
N LYS A 277 -15.84 20.79 -9.00
CA LYS A 277 -17.26 20.78 -8.64
C LYS A 277 -17.63 19.68 -7.62
N LEU A 278 -16.77 18.68 -7.41
CA LEU A 278 -17.01 17.51 -6.54
C LEU A 278 -16.68 17.81 -5.07
N LYS A 279 -17.40 18.75 -4.45
CA LYS A 279 -17.05 19.28 -3.10
C LYS A 279 -17.08 18.27 -1.94
N ASN A 280 -17.63 17.06 -2.16
CA ASN A 280 -17.68 15.99 -1.16
C ASN A 280 -16.59 14.92 -1.34
N LEU A 281 -15.69 15.11 -2.31
CA LEU A 281 -14.63 14.15 -2.57
C LEU A 281 -13.66 14.09 -1.39
N GLU A 282 -13.45 12.87 -0.88
CA GLU A 282 -12.52 12.55 0.21
C GLU A 282 -11.25 11.88 -0.33
N ILE A 283 -11.35 11.13 -1.43
CA ILE A 283 -10.24 10.40 -2.05
C ILE A 283 -10.19 10.74 -3.54
N LEU A 284 -9.05 11.24 -3.99
CA LEU A 284 -8.71 11.43 -5.40
C LEU A 284 -7.41 10.69 -5.68
N SER A 285 -7.45 9.72 -6.58
CA SER A 285 -6.30 8.95 -7.02
C SER A 285 -6.13 9.17 -8.53
N ILE A 286 -4.96 9.63 -8.95
CA ILE A 286 -4.56 9.86 -10.35
C ILE A 286 -3.21 9.16 -10.58
N ASN A 287 -2.97 8.05 -9.88
CA ASN A 287 -1.69 7.37 -9.82
C ASN A 287 -1.28 6.87 -11.21
N ASN A 288 -0.02 7.06 -11.58
CA ASN A 288 0.54 6.60 -12.85
C ASN A 288 -0.21 7.13 -14.09
N SER A 289 -0.76 8.34 -14.01
CA SER A 289 -1.47 8.98 -15.14
C SER A 289 -0.63 10.07 -15.79
N ASP A 290 -0.93 10.42 -17.05
CA ASP A 290 -0.14 11.33 -17.89
C ASP A 290 -0.39 12.83 -17.65
N ILE A 291 -0.97 13.18 -16.50
CA ILE A 291 -1.31 14.55 -16.13
C ILE A 291 -0.07 15.47 -16.15
N VAL A 292 -0.17 16.59 -16.88
CA VAL A 292 0.90 17.60 -16.97
C VAL A 292 0.76 18.72 -15.94
N GLN A 293 -0.47 19.12 -15.66
CA GLN A 293 -0.79 20.21 -14.74
C GLN A 293 -2.01 19.89 -13.87
N LEU A 294 -1.92 20.21 -12.57
CA LEU A 294 -3.06 20.22 -11.66
C LEU A 294 -3.79 21.57 -11.74
N PRO A 295 -5.07 21.61 -12.17
CA PRO A 295 -5.77 22.88 -12.35
C PRO A 295 -6.19 23.52 -11.02
N GLU A 296 -6.26 24.86 -11.01
CA GLU A 296 -6.67 25.67 -9.85
C GLU A 296 -8.00 25.22 -9.24
N ALA A 297 -8.91 24.71 -10.08
CA ALA A 297 -10.20 24.19 -9.67
C ALA A 297 -10.11 23.09 -8.60
N LEU A 298 -9.01 22.31 -8.51
CA LEU A 298 -8.86 21.29 -7.46
C LEU A 298 -8.70 21.89 -6.06
N GLY A 299 -8.24 23.14 -5.93
CA GLY A 299 -8.19 23.83 -4.62
C GLY A 299 -9.57 23.94 -3.95
N GLN A 300 -10.65 23.68 -4.71
CA GLN A 300 -12.00 23.64 -4.22
C GLN A 300 -12.38 22.35 -3.45
N LEU A 301 -11.56 21.31 -3.50
CA LEU A 301 -11.81 20.01 -2.88
C LEU A 301 -11.45 20.03 -1.39
N THR A 302 -12.11 20.89 -0.61
CA THR A 302 -11.75 21.17 0.79
C THR A 302 -12.00 20.01 1.76
N LYS A 303 -12.73 18.97 1.34
CA LYS A 303 -12.96 17.72 2.09
C LYS A 303 -11.98 16.60 1.73
N LEU A 304 -11.08 16.83 0.79
CA LEU A 304 -10.12 15.83 0.36
C LEU A 304 -9.22 15.42 1.53
N ARG A 305 -9.10 14.11 1.74
CA ARG A 305 -8.32 13.45 2.78
C ARG A 305 -7.13 12.70 2.21
N LEU A 306 -7.25 12.18 0.99
CA LEU A 306 -6.18 11.49 0.27
C LEU A 306 -6.10 12.03 -1.15
N LEU A 307 -4.91 12.51 -1.52
CA LEU A 307 -4.54 12.84 -2.89
C LEU A 307 -3.33 12.00 -3.29
N ASP A 308 -3.53 11.08 -4.23
CA ASP A 308 -2.46 10.24 -4.78
C ASP A 308 -2.13 10.65 -6.22
N LEU A 309 -0.93 11.18 -6.41
CA LEU A 309 -0.33 11.59 -7.68
C LEU A 309 0.94 10.79 -7.97
N THR A 310 1.16 9.68 -7.27
CA THR A 310 2.39 8.90 -7.41
C THR A 310 2.58 8.44 -8.84
N ASN A 311 3.82 8.46 -9.35
CA ASN A 311 4.17 8.07 -10.72
C ASN A 311 3.54 8.94 -11.83
N CYS A 312 3.07 10.14 -11.52
CA CYS A 312 2.71 11.12 -12.55
C CYS A 312 3.98 11.75 -13.13
N PHE A 313 4.72 10.97 -13.92
CA PHE A 313 6.03 11.36 -14.48
C PHE A 313 5.96 12.57 -15.43
N GLN A 314 4.78 12.96 -15.91
CA GLN A 314 4.59 14.15 -16.75
C GLN A 314 4.15 15.38 -15.96
N LEU A 315 3.82 15.25 -14.67
CA LEU A 315 3.36 16.35 -13.85
C LEU A 315 4.51 17.35 -13.62
N ARG A 316 4.33 18.58 -14.11
CA ARG A 316 5.30 19.69 -13.98
C ARG A 316 4.75 20.84 -13.15
N VAL A 317 3.45 21.15 -13.30
CA VAL A 317 2.86 22.35 -12.70
C VAL A 317 1.75 21.98 -11.73
N ILE A 318 1.86 22.48 -10.51
CA ILE A 318 0.76 22.56 -9.55
C ILE A 318 0.41 24.02 -9.42
N ALA A 319 -0.83 24.42 -9.73
CA ALA A 319 -1.19 25.83 -9.62
C ALA A 319 -1.07 26.32 -8.16
N PRO A 320 -0.66 27.59 -7.93
CA PRO A 320 -0.51 28.13 -6.59
C PRO A 320 -1.79 28.05 -5.77
N ASN A 321 -1.65 27.84 -4.46
CA ASN A 321 -2.72 27.69 -3.48
C ASN A 321 -3.59 26.44 -3.62
N VAL A 322 -3.37 25.59 -4.62
CA VAL A 322 -4.13 24.33 -4.74
C VAL A 322 -3.86 23.46 -3.52
N ILE A 323 -2.59 23.29 -3.15
CA ILE A 323 -2.19 22.46 -2.01
C ILE A 323 -2.65 23.09 -0.71
N SER A 324 -2.41 24.38 -0.51
CA SER A 324 -2.78 25.07 0.74
C SER A 324 -4.29 25.02 1.05
N CYS A 325 -5.14 24.93 0.02
CA CYS A 325 -6.58 24.84 0.15
C CYS A 325 -7.09 23.43 0.56
N LEU A 326 -6.26 22.37 0.43
CA LEU A 326 -6.59 20.99 0.84
C LEU A 326 -6.43 20.78 2.35
N SER A 327 -6.96 21.71 3.16
CA SER A 327 -6.77 21.76 4.61
C SER A 327 -7.22 20.52 5.40
N CYS A 328 -8.10 19.69 4.83
CA CYS A 328 -8.52 18.41 5.42
C CYS A 328 -7.62 17.23 5.05
N SER A 329 -6.63 17.42 4.17
CA SER A 329 -5.77 16.36 3.67
C SER A 329 -5.03 15.67 4.83
N LYS A 330 -5.05 14.34 4.79
CA LYS A 330 -4.43 13.42 5.73
C LYS A 330 -3.25 12.72 5.11
N GLU A 331 -3.35 12.43 3.81
CA GLU A 331 -2.34 11.74 3.03
C GLU A 331 -2.16 12.46 1.70
N LEU A 332 -0.90 12.75 1.37
CA LEU A 332 -0.51 13.40 0.13
C LEU A 332 0.68 12.66 -0.45
N ASN A 333 0.50 12.08 -1.63
CA ASN A 333 1.53 11.33 -2.32
C ASN A 333 1.84 12.01 -3.66
N ILE A 334 3.06 12.52 -3.80
CA ILE A 334 3.61 13.18 -4.99
C ILE A 334 5.01 12.60 -5.24
N ARG A 335 5.12 11.27 -5.20
CA ARG A 335 6.35 10.56 -5.51
C ARG A 335 6.47 10.29 -7.00
N HIS A 336 7.70 10.29 -7.50
CA HIS A 336 8.02 10.06 -8.90
C HIS A 336 7.34 11.08 -9.85
N CYS A 337 7.20 12.32 -9.40
CA CYS A 337 6.72 13.47 -10.17
C CYS A 337 7.84 14.48 -10.41
N PHE A 338 7.71 15.34 -11.41
CA PHE A 338 8.69 16.39 -11.73
C PHE A 338 8.13 17.80 -11.52
N VAL A 339 7.45 18.00 -10.39
CA VAL A 339 6.87 19.31 -10.08
C VAL A 339 7.97 20.37 -9.96
N GLU A 340 7.83 21.47 -10.70
CA GLU A 340 8.74 22.61 -10.70
C GLU A 340 8.39 23.58 -9.57
N TRP A 341 8.63 23.15 -8.33
CA TRP A 341 8.36 23.94 -7.13
C TRP A 341 9.06 25.32 -7.16
N ASP A 342 8.39 26.33 -6.62
CA ASP A 342 8.90 27.70 -6.48
C ASP A 342 9.23 28.43 -7.80
N VAL A 343 8.72 27.94 -8.94
CA VAL A 343 8.76 28.61 -10.25
C VAL A 343 7.50 29.46 -10.46
N GLN A 344 7.62 30.57 -11.20
CA GLN A 344 6.48 31.44 -11.49
C GLN A 344 5.32 30.66 -12.13
N GLY A 345 4.14 30.70 -11.50
CA GLY A 345 2.95 29.96 -11.95
C GLY A 345 2.83 28.55 -11.37
N CYS A 346 3.76 28.12 -10.52
CA CYS A 346 3.71 26.87 -9.77
C CYS A 346 3.61 27.14 -8.27
N ALA A 347 3.09 26.15 -7.53
CA ALA A 347 3.00 26.17 -6.08
C ALA A 347 4.40 26.19 -5.44
N GLY A 348 4.50 26.91 -4.32
CA GLY A 348 5.67 26.84 -3.47
C GLY A 348 5.64 25.60 -2.58
N LEU A 349 6.81 25.02 -2.27
CA LEU A 349 6.85 23.85 -1.39
C LEU A 349 6.44 24.22 0.06
N ASP A 350 6.52 25.49 0.42
CA ASP A 350 6.01 26.05 1.67
C ASP A 350 4.50 25.92 1.82
N GLU A 351 3.73 25.76 0.73
CA GLU A 351 2.29 25.49 0.82
C GLU A 351 1.97 24.22 1.61
N LEU A 352 2.86 23.22 1.57
CA LEU A 352 2.73 22.01 2.37
C LEU A 352 2.68 22.35 3.86
N MET A 353 3.37 23.40 4.31
CA MET A 353 3.43 23.79 5.71
C MET A 353 2.09 24.30 6.24
N HIS A 354 1.15 24.68 5.37
CA HIS A 354 -0.21 25.07 5.77
C HIS A 354 -1.14 23.88 6.04
N LEU A 355 -0.76 22.67 5.59
CA LEU A 355 -1.59 21.48 5.70
C LEU A 355 -1.62 20.85 7.09
N THR A 356 -1.93 21.59 8.16
CA THR A 356 -1.79 21.17 9.58
C THR A 356 -2.32 19.77 9.98
N ARG A 357 -3.20 19.17 9.18
CA ARG A 357 -3.80 17.84 9.41
C ARG A 357 -3.09 16.68 8.71
N LEU A 358 -2.13 16.95 7.84
CA LEU A 358 -1.38 15.95 7.06
C LEU A 358 -0.54 15.08 7.99
N ALA A 359 -0.82 13.78 7.97
CA ALA A 359 -0.18 12.77 8.79
C ALA A 359 0.80 11.92 7.97
N MET A 360 0.50 11.70 6.68
CA MET A 360 1.33 10.95 5.75
C MET A 360 1.74 11.82 4.56
N LEU A 361 3.04 11.81 4.26
CA LEU A 361 3.60 12.53 3.10
C LEU A 361 4.58 11.65 2.35
N GLU A 362 4.32 11.43 1.07
CA GLU A 362 5.30 10.87 0.14
C GLU A 362 5.64 11.92 -0.92
N ILE A 363 6.91 12.29 -1.04
CA ILE A 363 7.34 13.33 -1.98
C ILE A 363 8.80 13.15 -2.40
N ASP A 364 9.07 13.45 -3.67
CA ASP A 364 10.42 13.63 -4.17
C ASP A 364 10.65 15.12 -4.49
N VAL A 365 11.68 15.69 -3.88
CA VAL A 365 12.08 17.09 -4.03
C VAL A 365 13.36 17.13 -4.86
N ARG A 366 13.32 17.79 -6.03
CA ARG A 366 14.42 17.75 -7.00
C ARG A 366 15.74 18.34 -6.49
N ASN A 367 15.67 19.35 -5.65
CA ASN A 367 16.84 19.98 -5.07
C ASN A 367 16.55 20.47 -3.65
N ASP A 368 17.59 20.67 -2.87
CA ASP A 368 17.52 21.15 -1.49
C ASP A 368 17.24 22.66 -1.38
N ASN A 369 17.39 23.41 -2.48
CA ASN A 369 17.12 24.85 -2.49
C ASN A 369 15.62 25.15 -2.30
N THR A 370 14.73 24.32 -2.86
CA THR A 370 13.26 24.43 -2.72
C THR A 370 12.74 24.01 -1.36
N LEU A 371 13.56 23.37 -0.50
CA LEU A 371 13.11 23.00 0.84
C LEU A 371 12.87 24.26 1.71
N PRO A 372 11.66 24.44 2.26
CA PRO A 372 11.38 25.54 3.16
C PRO A 372 12.07 25.35 4.51
N LYS A 373 12.34 26.46 5.21
CA LYS A 373 12.93 26.40 6.56
C LYS A 373 12.01 25.65 7.51
N GLY A 374 12.58 24.71 8.27
CA GLY A 374 11.84 23.92 9.24
C GLY A 374 10.93 22.83 8.64
N PHE A 375 11.10 22.49 7.36
CA PHE A 375 10.33 21.43 6.70
C PHE A 375 10.29 20.11 7.51
N PHE A 376 11.46 19.67 7.99
CA PHE A 376 11.58 18.45 8.77
C PHE A 376 11.19 18.59 10.25
N SER A 377 11.06 19.81 10.78
CA SER A 377 10.59 20.02 12.15
C SER A 377 9.13 19.62 12.34
N ARG A 378 8.42 19.43 11.23
CA ARG A 378 7.05 18.96 11.20
C ARG A 378 6.96 17.47 11.54
N LYS A 379 6.04 17.14 12.44
CA LYS A 379 5.78 15.77 12.87
C LYS A 379 4.79 15.09 11.92
N PHE A 380 5.30 14.25 11.03
CA PHE A 380 4.52 13.29 10.26
C PHE A 380 4.43 11.97 11.03
N GLU A 381 3.27 11.30 10.97
CA GLU A 381 3.12 9.93 11.51
C GLU A 381 3.88 8.94 10.60
N LYS A 382 3.81 9.15 9.27
CA LYS A 382 4.48 8.38 8.22
C LYS A 382 5.03 9.29 7.14
N PHE A 383 6.17 8.97 6.56
CA PHE A 383 6.70 9.73 5.43
C PHE A 383 7.65 8.92 4.55
N LYS A 384 7.65 9.20 3.25
CA LYS A 384 8.69 8.77 2.32
C LYS A 384 9.18 9.98 1.55
N ILE A 385 10.26 10.59 2.03
CA ILE A 385 10.79 11.83 1.47
C ILE A 385 12.12 11.53 0.78
N SER A 386 12.25 11.94 -0.48
CA SER A 386 13.53 11.94 -1.19
C SER A 386 13.90 13.38 -1.56
N VAL A 387 15.15 13.77 -1.36
CA VAL A 387 15.65 15.12 -1.71
C VAL A 387 16.87 14.96 -2.60
N GLY A 388 16.86 15.59 -3.77
CA GLY A 388 17.95 15.63 -4.75
C GLY A 388 18.27 14.31 -5.44
N ASP A 389 17.61 13.22 -5.05
CA ASP A 389 17.69 11.95 -5.73
C ASP A 389 16.70 11.86 -6.89
N VAL A 390 17.16 12.28 -8.07
CA VAL A 390 16.43 12.10 -9.34
C VAL A 390 16.95 10.87 -10.11
N SER A 391 17.92 10.13 -9.53
CA SER A 391 18.52 8.95 -10.15
C SER A 391 17.58 7.75 -10.07
N GLY A 392 16.69 7.65 -11.06
CA GLY A 392 15.69 6.58 -11.18
C GLY A 392 14.45 7.02 -11.95
N ILE A 393 14.28 8.32 -12.18
CA ILE A 393 13.12 8.88 -12.89
C ILE A 393 13.54 9.22 -14.33
N PRO A 394 12.96 8.58 -15.36
CA PRO A 394 13.35 8.87 -16.75
C PRO A 394 13.06 10.34 -17.09
N SER A 395 14.04 11.05 -17.63
CA SER A 395 13.92 12.49 -17.99
C SER A 395 12.84 12.75 -19.04
N GLU A 396 12.55 11.74 -19.87
CA GLU A 396 11.43 11.63 -20.78
C GLU A 396 10.93 10.19 -20.70
N VAL A 397 9.70 9.98 -20.22
CA VAL A 397 9.04 8.67 -20.32
C VAL A 397 8.32 8.67 -21.66
N SER A 398 8.80 7.86 -22.61
CA SER A 398 8.04 7.63 -23.85
C SER A 398 6.70 6.96 -23.51
N ILE A 399 5.69 7.11 -24.38
CA ILE A 399 4.41 6.40 -24.19
C ILE A 399 4.67 4.89 -24.05
N GLU A 400 5.61 4.32 -24.80
CA GLU A 400 5.98 2.90 -24.73
C GLU A 400 6.63 2.51 -23.39
N ASP A 401 7.45 3.39 -22.80
CA ASP A 401 8.04 3.16 -21.48
C ASP A 401 7.00 3.30 -20.37
N TRP A 402 6.10 4.29 -20.46
CA TRP A 402 4.95 4.43 -19.56
C TRP A 402 4.08 3.16 -19.59
N LEU A 403 3.81 2.63 -20.78
CA LEU A 403 3.09 1.36 -20.98
C LEU A 403 3.83 0.15 -20.37
N ARG A 404 5.17 0.15 -20.32
CA ARG A 404 5.97 -0.90 -19.66
C ARG A 404 5.98 -0.76 -18.13
N PHE A 405 6.03 0.46 -17.60
CA PHE A 405 5.99 0.72 -16.15
C PHE A 405 4.60 0.51 -15.54
N SER A 406 3.56 0.43 -16.37
CA SER A 406 2.16 0.21 -15.98
C SER A 406 1.87 -1.16 -15.32
N ARG A 407 2.83 -2.08 -15.24
CA ARG A 407 2.66 -3.39 -14.57
C ARG A 407 3.99 -3.84 -13.93
N PRO A 408 4.11 -4.22 -12.63
CA PRO A 408 3.21 -4.11 -11.48
C PRO A 408 3.90 -3.54 -10.20
N SER A 409 3.17 -3.58 -9.06
CA SER A 409 3.58 -3.43 -7.64
C SER A 409 3.64 -1.99 -7.10
N PHE A 410 2.53 -1.53 -6.49
CA PHE A 410 2.57 -0.37 -5.59
C PHE A 410 1.81 -0.66 -4.29
N SER A 411 2.60 -0.65 -3.23
CA SER A 411 2.22 -0.70 -1.83
C SER A 411 1.38 0.52 -1.44
N ILE A 412 0.19 0.32 -0.85
CA ILE A 412 -0.12 1.18 0.30
C ILE A 412 0.92 0.76 1.33
N ALA A 413 1.92 1.62 1.54
CA ALA A 413 3.04 1.38 2.43
C ALA A 413 2.54 1.15 3.87
N ILE A 414 2.24 -0.09 4.20
CA ILE A 414 1.88 -0.50 5.56
C ILE A 414 2.91 -1.49 6.11
N HIS A 415 3.79 -2.05 5.25
CA HIS A 415 4.88 -2.96 5.68
C HIS A 415 6.27 -2.68 5.10
N GLU A 416 6.42 -1.74 4.15
CA GLU A 416 7.74 -1.12 3.91
C GLU A 416 7.93 0.00 4.94
N THR A 417 9.16 0.19 5.43
CA THR A 417 9.53 1.21 6.43
C THR A 417 8.70 2.49 6.27
N LEU A 418 7.96 2.84 7.32
CA LEU A 418 6.88 3.84 7.29
C LEU A 418 7.43 5.26 7.36
N ARG A 419 8.70 5.41 7.74
CA ARG A 419 9.41 6.69 7.87
C ARG A 419 10.76 6.63 7.16
N ARG A 420 10.75 6.84 5.84
CA ARG A 420 11.95 6.80 4.97
C ARG A 420 12.39 8.21 4.61
N LEU A 421 13.69 8.45 4.75
CA LEU A 421 14.34 9.66 4.27
C LEU A 421 15.51 9.29 3.36
N LYS A 422 15.51 9.80 2.12
CA LYS A 422 16.63 9.70 1.20
C LYS A 422 17.15 11.09 0.88
N LEU A 423 18.44 11.34 1.11
CA LEU A 423 19.07 12.63 0.86
C LEU A 423 20.23 12.46 -0.13
N LYS A 424 20.19 13.26 -1.18
CA LYS A 424 21.26 13.44 -2.15
C LYS A 424 21.46 14.91 -2.43
N LEU A 425 22.52 15.48 -1.88
CA LEU A 425 22.65 16.93 -1.73
C LEU A 425 23.86 17.41 -2.53
N ASN A 426 23.60 18.21 -3.56
CA ASN A 426 24.63 18.71 -4.48
C ASN A 426 25.11 20.13 -4.15
N SER A 427 24.49 20.80 -3.17
CA SER A 427 24.78 22.18 -2.80
C SER A 427 25.78 22.24 -1.63
N THR A 428 26.91 22.93 -1.81
CA THR A 428 27.92 23.16 -0.76
C THR A 428 27.48 24.13 0.34
N THR A 429 26.30 24.74 0.18
CA THR A 429 25.76 25.83 1.02
C THR A 429 24.69 25.39 2.03
N ILE A 430 24.52 24.08 2.26
CA ILE A 430 23.54 23.60 3.24
C ILE A 430 24.06 23.87 4.64
N CYS A 431 23.65 25.01 5.19
CA CYS A 431 23.70 25.22 6.62
C CYS A 431 22.74 24.22 7.29
N SER A 432 23.23 23.55 8.33
CA SER A 432 22.52 22.73 9.32
C SER A 432 21.05 23.09 9.57
N ASN A 433 20.67 24.38 9.49
CA ASN A 433 19.31 24.89 9.74
C ASN A 433 18.17 24.31 8.87
N LYS A 434 18.41 23.86 7.63
CA LYS A 434 17.34 23.27 6.79
C LYS A 434 17.06 21.80 7.12
N LEU A 435 18.07 21.06 7.58
CA LEU A 435 17.99 19.65 7.93
C LEU A 435 17.75 19.43 9.44
N GLN A 436 17.74 20.49 10.25
CA GLN A 436 17.39 20.43 11.66
C GLN A 436 15.96 19.91 11.88
N GLY A 437 15.80 19.10 12.93
CA GLY A 437 14.51 18.58 13.38
C GLY A 437 14.04 17.29 12.69
N ILE A 438 14.91 16.62 11.91
CA ILE A 438 14.62 15.27 11.38
C ILE A 438 14.49 14.29 12.55
N ARG A 439 13.30 13.71 12.75
CA ARG A 439 13.06 12.78 13.87
C ARG A 439 12.35 11.53 13.43
N ASN A 440 12.53 10.45 14.19
CA ASN A 440 11.84 9.16 14.00
C ASN A 440 12.02 8.56 12.59
N VAL A 441 13.17 8.72 11.95
CA VAL A 441 13.45 8.10 10.65
C VAL A 441 13.74 6.62 10.87
N GLU A 442 12.99 5.72 10.23
CA GLU A 442 13.23 4.26 10.31
C GLU A 442 14.28 3.80 9.30
N TYR A 443 14.28 4.42 8.11
CA TYR A 443 15.22 4.15 7.02
C TYR A 443 15.85 5.45 6.53
N LEU A 444 17.14 5.60 6.75
CA LEU A 444 17.92 6.75 6.30
C LEU A 444 18.86 6.33 5.17
N CYS A 445 18.74 6.97 4.00
CA CYS A 445 19.64 6.78 2.88
C CYS A 445 20.32 8.10 2.53
N LEU A 446 21.66 8.07 2.49
CA LEU A 446 22.51 9.22 2.25
C LEU A 446 23.39 8.89 1.04
N ASP A 447 23.18 9.59 -0.07
CA ASP A 447 23.91 9.36 -1.33
C ASP A 447 24.53 10.68 -1.79
N LYS A 448 25.85 10.75 -2.03
CA LYS A 448 26.54 11.96 -2.53
C LYS A 448 26.12 13.25 -1.80
N LEU A 449 26.68 13.47 -0.61
CA LEU A 449 26.45 14.70 0.16
C LEU A 449 27.65 15.63 0.02
N GLN A 450 27.57 16.59 -0.90
CA GLN A 450 28.62 17.61 -1.05
C GLN A 450 28.48 18.71 0.00
N GLY A 451 29.58 19.08 0.66
CA GLY A 451 29.63 20.17 1.64
C GLY A 451 29.25 19.79 3.08
N VAL A 452 28.67 18.62 3.30
CA VAL A 452 28.41 18.07 4.64
C VAL A 452 29.68 17.41 5.15
N LYS A 453 30.28 17.93 6.23
CA LYS A 453 31.56 17.42 6.74
C LYS A 453 31.38 16.26 7.71
N ASN A 454 30.33 16.31 8.53
CA ASN A 454 29.99 15.27 9.50
C ASN A 454 28.48 14.99 9.42
N VAL A 455 28.11 14.02 8.59
CA VAL A 455 26.73 13.77 8.19
C VAL A 455 25.86 13.41 9.40
N LEU A 456 26.37 12.57 10.29
CA LEU A 456 25.61 12.08 11.45
C LEU A 456 25.50 13.11 12.56
N PHE A 457 26.48 14.00 12.71
CA PHE A 457 26.40 15.10 13.68
C PHE A 457 25.45 16.22 13.21
N GLU A 458 25.42 16.51 11.91
CA GLU A 458 24.59 17.57 11.34
C GLU A 458 23.12 17.16 11.18
N LEU A 459 22.86 15.85 11.01
CA LEU A 459 21.51 15.28 11.05
C LEU A 459 21.12 15.01 12.50
N ASP A 460 20.43 15.97 13.13
CA ASP A 460 19.84 15.90 14.48
C ASP A 460 18.75 14.81 14.59
N THR A 461 19.16 13.56 14.38
CA THR A 461 18.29 12.37 14.30
C THR A 461 17.94 11.91 15.70
N ASP A 462 16.99 12.59 16.34
CA ASP A 462 16.34 12.05 17.53
C ASP A 462 15.35 10.94 17.09
N GLY A 463 15.58 9.70 17.52
CA GLY A 463 14.61 8.61 17.40
C GLY A 463 15.15 7.28 16.87
N VAL A 464 14.24 6.41 16.48
CA VAL A 464 14.51 4.99 16.21
C VAL A 464 14.87 4.78 14.74
N THR A 465 16.16 4.81 14.42
CA THR A 465 16.68 4.43 13.08
C THR A 465 17.05 2.97 13.07
N TYR A 466 16.33 2.15 12.29
CA TYR A 466 16.59 0.70 12.17
C TYR A 466 17.56 0.38 11.03
N SER A 467 17.55 1.18 9.96
CA SER A 467 18.37 0.93 8.77
C SER A 467 19.05 2.20 8.27
N LEU A 468 20.36 2.12 8.07
CA LEU A 468 21.21 3.19 7.55
C LEU A 468 21.91 2.72 6.27
N GLN A 469 21.68 3.44 5.17
CA GLN A 469 22.39 3.25 3.91
C GLN A 469 23.23 4.48 3.57
N LEU A 470 24.52 4.27 3.38
CA LEU A 470 25.50 5.29 3.06
C LEU A 470 26.12 4.97 1.69
N THR A 471 26.09 5.93 0.77
CA THR A 471 26.56 5.69 -0.61
C THR A 471 27.33 6.89 -1.15
N ASN A 472 28.45 6.64 -1.83
CA ASN A 472 29.28 7.68 -2.46
C ASN A 472 29.64 8.84 -1.50
N LEU A 473 29.90 8.54 -0.23
CA LEU A 473 30.25 9.57 0.76
C LEU A 473 31.77 9.77 0.83
N GLU A 474 32.17 11.03 1.00
CA GLU A 474 33.56 11.41 1.22
C GLU A 474 33.97 11.29 2.69
N ARG A 475 33.03 11.53 3.62
CA ARG A 475 33.22 11.45 5.08
C ARG A 475 31.90 11.05 5.75
N ILE A 476 31.96 10.19 6.78
CA ILE A 476 30.76 9.73 7.53
C ILE A 476 30.70 10.37 8.92
N CYS A 477 31.72 10.16 9.76
CA CYS A 477 31.75 10.64 11.13
C CYS A 477 33.19 10.96 11.56
N ILE A 478 33.45 12.19 11.99
CA ILE A 478 34.78 12.62 12.49
C ILE A 478 34.73 12.84 14.01
N ASP A 479 33.53 13.07 14.57
CA ASP A 479 33.32 13.34 15.98
C ASP A 479 32.60 12.17 16.68
N PRO A 480 32.73 12.05 18.03
CA PRO A 480 32.02 11.04 18.81
C PRO A 480 30.51 11.17 18.65
N LEU A 481 29.85 10.06 18.31
CA LEU A 481 28.39 9.99 18.26
C LEU A 481 27.81 10.12 19.67
N LYS A 482 26.64 10.74 19.79
CA LYS A 482 25.86 10.63 21.03
C LYS A 482 25.34 9.19 21.12
N VAL A 483 25.61 8.53 22.26
CA VAL A 483 25.26 7.12 22.53
C VAL A 483 23.79 6.81 22.21
N GLU A 484 22.89 7.77 22.38
CA GLU A 484 21.45 7.57 22.18
C GLU A 484 20.99 7.52 20.70
N SER A 485 21.81 7.95 19.73
CA SER A 485 21.37 8.19 18.35
C SER A 485 21.16 6.93 17.50
N PHE A 486 21.82 5.80 17.82
CA PHE A 486 21.79 4.58 16.99
C PHE A 486 21.54 3.29 17.77
N ASN A 487 21.02 3.39 18.99
CA ASN A 487 20.75 2.23 19.87
C ASN A 487 19.85 1.15 19.25
N GLU A 488 19.02 1.53 18.29
CA GLU A 488 18.03 0.66 17.65
C GLU A 488 18.43 0.30 16.20
N LEU A 489 19.65 0.65 15.78
CA LEU A 489 20.13 0.41 14.43
C LEU A 489 20.47 -1.06 14.21
N GLU A 490 19.68 -1.73 13.38
CA GLU A 490 19.81 -3.16 13.07
C GLU A 490 20.64 -3.40 11.81
N THR A 491 20.52 -2.54 10.80
CA THR A 491 21.16 -2.73 9.49
C THR A 491 21.97 -1.52 9.07
N ILE A 492 23.24 -1.76 8.75
CA ILE A 492 24.18 -0.77 8.21
C ILE A 492 24.67 -1.25 6.85
N LYS A 493 24.51 -0.41 5.84
CA LYS A 493 24.96 -0.68 4.48
C LYS A 493 25.79 0.48 3.94
N VAL A 494 27.05 0.23 3.62
CA VAL A 494 27.98 1.20 3.04
C VAL A 494 28.41 0.73 1.67
N GLU A 495 28.16 1.53 0.64
CA GLU A 495 28.39 1.15 -0.75
C GLU A 495 29.09 2.26 -1.54
N TYR A 496 30.08 1.91 -2.37
CA TYR A 496 30.71 2.84 -3.31
C TYR A 496 31.34 4.09 -2.66
N CYS A 497 31.69 4.04 -1.38
CA CYS A 497 32.34 5.14 -0.66
C CYS A 497 33.86 5.08 -0.86
N VAL A 498 34.31 5.45 -2.06
CA VAL A 498 35.71 5.26 -2.50
C VAL A 498 36.72 6.15 -1.79
N GLU A 499 36.31 7.27 -1.19
CA GLU A 499 37.21 8.22 -0.51
C GLU A 499 37.40 7.92 0.99
N LEU A 500 36.63 6.99 1.56
CA LEU A 500 36.72 6.65 2.97
C LEU A 500 37.95 5.79 3.25
N SER A 501 38.78 6.21 4.20
CA SER A 501 39.83 5.38 4.81
C SER A 501 39.27 4.43 5.88
N ASN A 502 38.22 4.87 6.57
CA ASN A 502 37.53 4.12 7.61
C ASN A 502 36.03 4.46 7.65
N ILE A 503 35.22 3.56 8.19
CA ILE A 503 33.76 3.75 8.24
C ILE A 503 33.33 4.45 9.52
N PHE A 504 33.75 3.93 10.68
CA PHE A 504 33.41 4.47 12.00
C PHE A 504 34.67 4.65 12.86
N LEU A 505 34.56 5.44 13.93
CA LEU A 505 35.52 5.42 15.05
C LEU A 505 35.20 4.26 15.98
N LEU A 506 36.21 3.75 16.71
CA LEU A 506 36.04 2.66 17.66
C LEU A 506 34.96 2.99 18.71
N SER A 507 34.97 4.20 19.26
CA SER A 507 33.92 4.68 20.18
C SER A 507 32.48 4.60 19.66
N ALA A 508 32.26 4.47 18.34
CA ALA A 508 30.93 4.28 17.77
C ALA A 508 30.36 2.87 18.01
N THR A 509 31.17 1.86 18.34
CA THR A 509 30.69 0.49 18.63
C THR A 509 29.73 0.49 19.81
N ASN A 510 30.00 1.30 20.84
CA ASN A 510 29.12 1.49 22.00
C ASN A 510 27.76 2.11 21.65
N CYS A 511 27.61 2.66 20.45
CA CYS A 511 26.36 3.25 19.96
C CYS A 511 25.54 2.28 19.09
N LEU A 512 26.01 1.03 18.90
CA LEU A 512 25.44 0.04 17.99
C LEU A 512 25.10 -1.31 18.68
N PRO A 513 24.45 -1.32 19.86
CA PRO A 513 24.22 -2.55 20.62
C PRO A 513 23.27 -3.56 19.95
N ARG A 514 22.47 -3.13 18.96
CA ARG A 514 21.50 -3.97 18.24
C ARG A 514 21.85 -4.24 16.78
N ALA A 515 23.09 -3.94 16.36
CA ALA A 515 23.49 -4.13 14.98
C ALA A 515 23.45 -5.63 14.59
N GLU A 516 22.47 -6.03 13.77
CA GLU A 516 22.33 -7.40 13.27
C GLU A 516 23.05 -7.63 11.95
N ARG A 517 23.12 -6.60 11.09
CA ARG A 517 23.69 -6.70 9.74
C ARG A 517 24.60 -5.52 9.41
N ILE A 518 25.84 -5.82 9.04
CA ILE A 518 26.79 -4.84 8.52
C ILE A 518 27.23 -5.30 7.13
N ALA A 519 27.07 -4.42 6.13
CA ALA A 519 27.54 -4.65 4.77
C ALA A 519 28.40 -3.48 4.30
N VAL A 520 29.63 -3.77 3.86
CA VAL A 520 30.57 -2.80 3.28
C VAL A 520 31.03 -3.33 1.93
N ILE A 521 30.64 -2.64 0.85
CA ILE A 521 30.77 -3.15 -0.51
C ILE A 521 31.34 -2.04 -1.41
N ASP A 522 32.32 -2.37 -2.26
CA ASP A 522 32.89 -1.47 -3.28
C ASP A 522 33.50 -0.16 -2.71
N CYS A 523 34.07 -0.21 -1.49
CA CYS A 523 34.77 0.92 -0.86
C CYS A 523 36.29 0.75 -0.97
N SER A 524 36.89 1.25 -2.06
CA SER A 524 38.26 0.87 -2.47
C SER A 524 39.39 1.35 -1.54
N ASN A 525 39.20 2.44 -0.80
CA ASN A 525 40.23 3.01 0.08
C ASN A 525 40.08 2.65 1.56
N VAL A 526 39.05 1.88 1.94
CA VAL A 526 38.83 1.51 3.33
C VAL A 526 39.94 0.56 3.78
N GLU A 527 40.72 1.00 4.77
CA GLU A 527 41.80 0.26 5.43
C GLU A 527 41.29 -0.44 6.69
N GLU A 528 40.38 0.21 7.42
CA GLU A 528 39.79 -0.30 8.67
C GLU A 528 38.28 0.00 8.70
N ILE A 529 37.44 -0.92 9.20
CA ILE A 529 36.01 -0.62 9.37
C ILE A 529 35.80 0.32 10.58
N PHE A 530 36.48 0.03 11.69
CA PHE A 530 36.47 0.81 12.92
C PHE A 530 37.89 1.28 13.23
N ALA A 531 38.14 2.58 13.16
CA ALA A 531 39.46 3.17 13.40
C ALA A 531 39.59 3.78 14.79
N ILE A 532 40.80 3.77 15.36
CA ILE A 532 41.13 4.38 16.65
C ILE A 532 41.54 5.83 16.41
N GLY A 533 40.81 6.83 16.92
CA GLY A 533 41.16 8.22 16.57
C GLY A 533 40.49 9.38 17.31
N GLY A 534 39.52 9.16 18.21
CA GLY A 534 38.89 10.23 18.99
C GLY A 534 39.56 10.47 20.35
N GLU A 535 39.40 11.67 20.95
CA GLU A 535 39.81 11.95 22.35
C GLU A 535 39.22 10.91 23.34
N ALA A 536 38.02 10.37 23.04
CA ALA A 536 37.39 9.30 23.81
C ALA A 536 38.06 7.93 23.64
N ASP A 537 38.77 7.68 22.53
CA ASP A 537 39.50 6.42 22.29
C ASP A 537 40.89 6.44 22.96
N VAL A 538 41.45 7.64 23.23
CA VAL A 538 42.78 7.83 23.83
C VAL A 538 42.79 7.52 25.34
N ASP A 539 41.68 7.71 26.05
CA ASP A 539 41.56 7.30 27.46
C ASP A 539 41.37 5.78 27.64
N ASN A 540 41.06 5.05 26.56
CA ASN A 540 40.89 3.59 26.53
C ASN A 540 42.18 2.83 26.16
N ASN A 541 43.34 3.47 26.33
CA ASN A 541 44.67 3.04 25.89
C ASN A 541 45.23 1.73 26.51
N ASN A 542 44.42 0.89 27.15
CA ASN A 542 44.85 -0.36 27.76
C ASN A 542 43.96 -1.56 27.42
N ALA A 543 43.72 -1.82 26.13
CA ALA A 543 43.60 -3.16 25.56
C ALA A 543 43.40 -3.03 24.04
N MET A 544 43.85 -4.00 23.25
CA MET A 544 43.10 -4.37 22.05
C MET A 544 41.70 -4.76 22.55
N GLU A 545 40.77 -3.82 22.66
CA GLU A 545 39.39 -4.15 22.97
C GLU A 545 38.85 -4.97 21.79
N GLU A 546 38.56 -6.23 22.06
CA GLU A 546 37.86 -7.12 21.15
C GLU A 546 36.52 -6.45 20.82
N ILE A 547 36.30 -6.11 19.54
CA ILE A 547 35.04 -5.50 19.12
C ILE A 547 33.97 -6.58 19.19
N GLU A 548 33.14 -6.52 20.22
CA GLU A 548 32.06 -7.48 20.43
C GLU A 548 30.72 -6.89 19.94
N PHE A 549 30.04 -7.62 19.07
CA PHE A 549 28.67 -7.33 18.65
C PHE A 549 27.76 -8.50 19.03
N ASP A 550 27.02 -8.36 20.12
CA ASP A 550 26.20 -9.43 20.69
C ASP A 550 25.09 -9.93 19.74
N GLU A 551 24.55 -9.05 18.90
CA GLU A 551 23.41 -9.34 18.03
C GLU A 551 23.79 -9.51 16.54
N LEU A 552 25.07 -9.42 16.17
CA LEU A 552 25.50 -9.45 14.77
C LEU A 552 25.29 -10.84 14.15
N ARG A 553 24.41 -10.90 13.14
CA ARG A 553 24.06 -12.13 12.41
C ARG A 553 24.69 -12.21 11.02
N SER A 554 25.04 -11.06 10.44
CA SER A 554 25.57 -10.99 9.07
C SER A 554 26.62 -9.90 8.94
N LEU A 555 27.82 -10.28 8.50
CA LEU A 555 28.89 -9.37 8.09
C LEU A 555 29.23 -9.66 6.61
N SER A 556 29.00 -8.69 5.74
CA SER A 556 29.24 -8.82 4.30
C SER A 556 30.28 -7.80 3.85
N LEU A 557 31.46 -8.28 3.47
CA LEU A 557 32.58 -7.47 3.01
C LEU A 557 32.91 -7.84 1.56
N GLY A 558 32.79 -6.88 0.64
CA GLY A 558 32.97 -7.11 -0.79
C GLY A 558 33.78 -6.01 -1.47
N ASN A 559 34.76 -6.39 -2.29
CA ASN A 559 35.58 -5.47 -3.07
C ASN A 559 36.26 -4.36 -2.23
N LEU A 560 36.96 -4.76 -1.16
CA LEU A 560 37.71 -3.88 -0.24
C LEU A 560 39.22 -4.20 -0.31
N PRO A 561 39.95 -3.72 -1.34
CA PRO A 561 41.31 -4.17 -1.64
C PRO A 561 42.38 -3.70 -0.63
N LYS A 562 42.07 -2.70 0.20
CA LYS A 562 42.98 -2.15 1.22
C LYS A 562 42.64 -2.57 2.65
N LEU A 563 41.54 -3.29 2.86
CA LEU A 563 41.11 -3.69 4.19
C LEU A 563 42.12 -4.70 4.76
N THR A 564 42.72 -4.37 5.90
CA THR A 564 43.76 -5.18 6.56
C THR A 564 43.25 -5.97 7.74
#